data_AF-A0AA41TD23-F1
#
_entry.id   AF-A0AA41TD23-F1
#
_cell.length_a   1.000
_cell.length_b   1.000
_cell.length_c   1.000
_cell.angle_alpha   90.00
_cell.angle_beta   90.00
_cell.angle_gamma   90.00
#
_symmetry.space_group_name_H-M   'P 1'
#
loop_
_entity.id
_entity.type
_entity.pdbx_description
1 polymer ?
#
loop_
_entity_poly.entity_id
_entity_poly.type
_entity_poly.pdbx_seq_one_letter_code
_entity_poly.pdbx_strand_id
1 'polypeptide(L)'
;MLICTNLEDLQEQTHTRHYELYRCCKLEEMGFTDVGPENKPVSVQEIYEAKRHKLHGQLAPHLISTAMAPPSASWREYKRAVDRRQKVAASKEKRSSREKKQQLAERSSS
;
A
#
# COMPACT_ATOMS: atom_id res chain seq x y z
N MET A 1 -29.00 53.42 -19.46
CA MET A 1 -28.06 52.36 -19.87
C MET A 1 -28.12 51.26 -18.81
N LEU A 2 -28.80 50.15 -19.10
CA LEU A 2 -28.85 48.99 -18.20
C LEU A 2 -27.65 48.09 -18.53
N ILE A 3 -26.72 48.00 -17.58
CA ILE A 3 -25.58 47.10 -17.64
C ILE A 3 -26.11 45.70 -17.35
N CYS A 4 -26.60 45.02 -18.38
CA CYS A 4 -26.81 43.57 -18.35
C CYS A 4 -25.46 42.91 -18.65
N THR A 5 -24.50 42.98 -17.72
CA THR A 5 -23.27 42.18 -17.82
C THR A 5 -23.66 40.71 -17.77
N ASN A 6 -23.36 39.99 -18.85
CA ASN A 6 -23.62 38.56 -18.96
C ASN A 6 -22.73 37.82 -17.95
N LEU A 7 -23.29 37.45 -16.79
CA LEU A 7 -22.56 36.80 -15.69
C LEU A 7 -22.00 35.45 -16.11
N GLU A 8 -22.63 34.78 -17.08
CA GLU A 8 -22.15 33.54 -17.70
C GLU A 8 -20.86 33.77 -18.49
N ASP A 9 -20.78 34.83 -19.29
CA ASP A 9 -19.57 35.17 -20.06
C ASP A 9 -18.41 35.56 -19.13
N LEU A 10 -18.71 36.28 -18.04
CA LEU A 10 -17.75 36.56 -16.98
C LEU A 10 -17.29 35.28 -16.26
N GLN A 11 -18.19 34.33 -15.99
CA GLN A 11 -17.83 33.03 -15.41
C GLN A 11 -16.99 32.19 -16.37
N GLU A 12 -17.32 32.17 -17.66
CA GLU A 12 -16.62 31.40 -18.70
C GLU A 12 -15.22 31.98 -18.97
N GLN A 13 -15.08 33.31 -19.01
CA GLN A 13 -13.77 33.98 -19.07
C GLN A 13 -12.93 33.68 -17.83
N THR A 14 -13.54 33.71 -16.64
CA THR A 14 -12.85 33.45 -15.37
C THR A 14 -12.46 31.97 -15.26
N HIS A 15 -13.34 31.04 -15.64
CA HIS A 15 -13.05 29.61 -15.64
C HIS A 15 -11.98 29.29 -16.66
N THR A 16 -12.14 29.64 -17.93
CA THR A 16 -11.20 29.22 -18.97
C THR A 16 -9.80 29.76 -18.73
N ARG A 17 -9.65 31.03 -18.29
CA ARG A 17 -8.31 31.59 -18.00
C ARG A 17 -7.71 31.11 -16.68
N HIS A 18 -8.48 31.10 -15.58
CA HIS A 18 -7.92 30.79 -14.27
C HIS A 18 -7.84 29.28 -14.01
N TYR A 19 -8.78 28.49 -14.53
CA TYR A 19 -8.75 27.04 -14.42
C TYR A 19 -7.58 26.45 -15.20
N GLU A 20 -7.32 26.89 -16.44
CA GLU A 20 -6.20 26.35 -17.22
C GLU A 20 -4.86 26.67 -16.58
N LEU A 21 -4.68 27.88 -16.05
CA LEU A 21 -3.49 28.25 -15.28
C LEU A 21 -3.35 27.39 -14.01
N TYR A 22 -4.42 27.23 -13.23
CA TYR A 22 -4.42 26.37 -12.04
C TYR A 22 -4.10 24.91 -12.38
N ARG A 23 -4.72 24.39 -13.45
CA ARG A 23 -4.53 23.01 -13.93
C ARG A 23 -3.08 22.80 -14.38
N CYS A 24 -2.52 23.72 -15.17
CA CYS A 24 -1.12 23.67 -15.60
C CYS A 24 -0.15 23.69 -14.42
N CYS A 25 -0.31 24.65 -13.51
CA CYS A 25 0.52 24.74 -12.30
C CYS A 25 0.42 23.47 -11.44
N LYS A 26 -0.78 22.91 -11.28
CA LYS A 26 -1.00 21.71 -10.46
C LYS A 26 -0.39 20.45 -11.08
N LEU A 27 -0.46 20.32 -12.40
CA LEU A 27 0.18 19.24 -13.14
C LEU A 27 1.70 19.35 -13.03
N GLU A 28 2.25 20.55 -13.20
CA GLU A 28 3.69 20.81 -13.07
C GLU A 28 4.19 20.52 -11.65
N GLU A 29 3.47 20.93 -10.60
CA GLU A 29 3.76 20.58 -9.20
C GLU A 29 3.81 19.06 -8.97
N MET A 30 2.94 18.30 -9.63
CA MET A 30 2.92 16.84 -9.57
C MET A 30 3.97 16.20 -10.50
N GLY A 31 4.75 17.00 -11.23
CA GLY A 31 5.75 16.56 -12.20
C GLY A 31 5.13 15.89 -13.42
N PHE A 32 4.00 16.43 -13.89
CA PHE A 32 3.38 16.14 -15.19
C PHE A 32 3.54 17.37 -16.08
N THR A 33 3.88 17.14 -17.34
CA THR A 33 4.03 18.20 -18.34
C THR A 33 2.86 18.10 -19.31
N ASP A 34 2.03 19.13 -19.40
CA ASP A 34 0.84 19.14 -20.27
C ASP A 34 1.23 19.25 -21.76
N VAL A 35 2.46 19.71 -22.03
CA VAL A 35 2.99 19.99 -23.35
C VAL A 35 4.18 19.09 -23.64
N GLY A 36 4.07 18.26 -24.67
CA GLY A 36 5.15 17.37 -25.11
C GLY A 36 6.19 18.13 -25.95
N PRO A 37 7.31 17.47 -26.34
CA PRO A 37 8.38 18.08 -27.14
C PRO A 37 7.94 18.62 -28.52
N GLU A 38 6.68 18.41 -28.90
CA GLU A 38 6.07 18.81 -30.18
C GLU A 38 4.89 19.78 -30.03
N ASN A 39 4.68 20.40 -28.85
CA ASN A 39 3.47 21.19 -28.56
C ASN A 39 2.15 20.44 -28.77
N LYS A 40 2.19 19.11 -28.73
CA LYS A 40 1.00 18.26 -28.77
C LYS A 40 0.52 18.03 -27.33
N PRO A 41 -0.80 18.09 -27.08
CA PRO A 41 -1.35 17.75 -25.77
C PRO A 41 -0.95 16.31 -25.48
N VAL A 42 -0.14 16.12 -24.44
CA VAL A 42 0.27 14.78 -24.05
C VAL A 42 -0.88 14.18 -23.26
N SER A 43 -1.29 12.97 -23.61
CA SER A 43 -2.29 12.26 -22.81
C SER A 43 -1.76 12.11 -21.39
N VAL A 44 -2.40 12.79 -20.44
CA VAL A 44 -2.09 12.68 -19.00
C VAL A 44 -2.07 11.20 -18.56
N GLN A 45 -2.90 10.38 -19.21
CA GLN A 45 -2.96 8.95 -19.01
C GLN A 45 -1.65 8.23 -19.40
N GLU A 46 -1.06 8.54 -20.56
CA GLU A 46 0.21 7.95 -20.99
C GLU A 46 1.36 8.35 -20.06
N ILE A 47 1.40 9.61 -19.62
CA ILE A 47 2.42 10.07 -18.67
C ILE A 47 2.25 9.36 -17.32
N TYR A 48 1.00 9.24 -16.84
CA TYR A 48 0.69 8.52 -15.61
C TYR A 48 1.10 7.06 -15.69
N GLU A 49 0.76 6.38 -16.78
CA GLU A 49 1.13 4.99 -17.00
C GLU A 49 2.65 4.81 -17.09
N ALA A 50 3.37 5.68 -17.81
CA ALA A 50 4.83 5.66 -17.87
C ALA A 50 5.49 5.88 -16.49
N LYS A 51 4.97 6.83 -15.71
CA LYS A 51 5.46 7.14 -14.35
C LYS A 51 5.17 5.98 -13.39
N ARG A 52 4.00 5.37 -13.50
CA ARG A 52 3.61 4.15 -12.78
C ARG A 52 4.51 2.98 -13.14
N HIS A 53 4.79 2.75 -14.41
CA HIS A 53 5.70 1.69 -14.85
C HIS A 53 7.14 1.90 -14.37
N LYS A 54 7.65 3.15 -14.35
CA LYS A 54 8.96 3.46 -13.75
C LYS A 54 9.02 3.18 -12.25
N LEU A 55 7.94 3.51 -11.53
CA LEU A 55 7.82 3.20 -10.09
C LEU A 55 7.76 1.70 -9.84
N HIS A 56 6.92 0.97 -10.58
CA HIS A 56 6.86 -0.50 -10.48
C HIS A 56 8.18 -1.17 -10.87
N GLY A 57 8.88 -0.66 -11.89
CA GLY A 57 10.19 -1.15 -12.31
C GLY A 57 11.29 -0.93 -11.27
N GLN A 58 11.17 0.08 -10.39
CA GLN A 58 12.10 0.34 -9.29
C GLN A 58 11.72 -0.40 -8.00
N LEU A 59 10.42 -0.49 -7.71
CA LEU A 59 9.89 -1.18 -6.53
C LEU A 59 10.01 -2.70 -6.66
N ALA A 60 9.82 -3.28 -7.84
CA ALA A 60 9.88 -4.74 -8.01
C ALA A 60 11.27 -5.33 -7.64
N PRO A 61 12.41 -4.79 -8.12
CA PRO A 61 13.73 -5.27 -7.72
C PRO A 61 14.00 -5.08 -6.22
N HIS A 62 13.58 -3.96 -5.62
CA HIS A 62 13.74 -3.73 -4.18
C HIS A 62 12.88 -4.70 -3.36
N LEU A 63 11.62 -4.92 -3.73
CA LEU A 63 10.73 -5.85 -3.04
C LEU A 63 11.24 -7.29 -3.16
N ILE A 64 11.72 -7.69 -4.33
CA ILE A 64 12.35 -9.00 -4.54
C ILE A 64 13.62 -9.11 -3.68
N SER A 65 14.48 -8.10 -3.68
CA SER A 65 15.69 -8.06 -2.84
C SER A 65 15.37 -8.16 -1.34
N THR A 66 14.38 -7.42 -0.86
CA THR A 66 13.91 -7.47 0.54
C THR A 66 13.26 -8.81 0.87
N ALA A 67 12.51 -9.41 -0.05
CA ALA A 67 11.89 -10.71 0.13
C ALA A 67 12.91 -11.86 0.12
N MET A 68 13.99 -11.73 -0.66
CA MET A 68 15.10 -12.67 -0.71
C MET A 68 16.14 -12.43 0.39
N ALA A 69 16.11 -11.27 1.06
CA ALA A 69 17.01 -10.96 2.15
C ALA A 69 16.78 -11.91 3.33
N PRO A 70 17.85 -12.47 3.92
CA PRO A 70 17.72 -13.34 5.08
C PRO A 70 17.11 -12.54 6.25
N PRO A 71 16.12 -13.10 6.97
CA PRO A 71 15.51 -12.42 8.13
C PRO A 71 16.59 -12.03 9.15
N SER A 72 16.43 -10.90 9.84
CA SER A 72 17.43 -10.47 10.83
C SER A 72 17.67 -11.54 11.93
N ALA A 73 18.81 -11.46 12.61
CA ALA A 73 19.11 -12.35 13.73
C ALA A 73 18.01 -12.29 14.82
N SER A 74 17.52 -11.08 15.14
CA SER A 74 16.43 -10.87 16.09
C SER A 74 15.12 -11.54 15.66
N TRP A 75 14.75 -11.46 14.38
CA TRP A 75 13.55 -12.13 13.86
C TRP A 75 13.66 -13.65 13.91
N ARG A 76 14.85 -14.20 13.61
CA ARG A 76 15.10 -15.65 13.71
C ARG A 76 15.01 -16.14 15.16
N GLU A 77 15.56 -15.39 16.10
CA GLU A 77 15.49 -15.71 17.52
C GLU A 77 14.08 -15.62 18.08
N TYR A 78 13.35 -14.55 17.71
CA TYR A 78 11.94 -14.39 18.05
C TYR A 78 11.12 -15.59 17.56
N LYS A 79 11.26 -15.98 16.29
CA LYS A 79 10.55 -17.13 15.71
C LYS A 79 10.88 -18.44 16.44
N ARG A 80 12.16 -18.69 16.72
CA ARG A 80 12.59 -19.85 17.53
C ARG A 80 12.00 -19.81 18.95
N ALA A 81 11.89 -18.64 19.57
CA ALA A 81 11.31 -18.50 20.90
C ALA A 81 9.81 -18.82 20.88
N VAL A 82 9.09 -18.39 19.85
CA VAL A 82 7.67 -18.73 19.64
C VAL A 82 7.50 -20.24 19.45
N ASP A 83 8.31 -20.87 18.59
CA ASP A 83 8.25 -22.33 18.36
C ASP A 83 8.53 -23.12 19.65
N ARG A 84 9.52 -22.67 20.45
CA ARG A 84 9.80 -23.26 21.77
C ARG A 84 8.60 -23.16 22.71
N ARG A 85 7.94 -22.00 22.78
CA ARG A 85 6.74 -21.79 23.61
C ARG A 85 5.59 -22.71 23.18
N GLN A 86 5.36 -22.85 21.88
CA GLN A 86 4.32 -23.75 21.35
C GLN A 86 4.61 -25.21 21.69
N LYS A 87 5.87 -25.67 21.56
CA LYS A 87 6.26 -27.04 21.92
C LYS A 87 6.05 -27.32 23.41
N VAL A 88 6.38 -26.37 24.28
CA VAL A 88 6.14 -26.49 25.73
C VAL A 88 4.64 -26.54 26.03
N ALA A 89 3.83 -25.68 25.40
CA ALA A 89 2.39 -25.68 25.57
C ALA A 89 1.75 -27.02 25.14
N ALA A 90 2.12 -27.53 23.96
CA ALA A 90 1.65 -28.82 23.45
C ALA A 90 2.07 -29.99 24.35
N SER A 91 3.27 -29.94 24.94
CA SER A 91 3.76 -30.96 25.87
C SER A 91 2.99 -30.94 27.20
N LYS A 92 2.68 -29.74 27.72
CA LYS A 92 1.85 -29.56 28.91
C LYS A 92 0.43 -30.06 28.69
N GLU A 93 -0.17 -29.76 27.54
CA GLU A 93 -1.51 -30.23 27.20
C GLU A 93 -1.56 -31.75 27.09
N LYS A 94 -0.60 -32.37 26.39
CA LYS A 94 -0.49 -33.84 26.31
C LYS A 94 -0.33 -34.48 27.69
N ARG A 95 0.44 -33.87 28.59
CA ARG A 95 0.60 -34.34 29.97
C ARG A 95 -0.71 -34.23 30.76
N SER A 96 -1.39 -33.10 30.68
CA SER A 96 -2.70 -32.90 31.33
C SER A 96 -3.76 -33.87 30.80
N SER A 97 -3.80 -34.14 29.49
CA SER A 97 -4.71 -35.15 28.93
C SER A 97 -4.38 -36.57 29.40
N ARG A 98 -3.10 -36.92 29.58
CA ARG A 98 -2.70 -38.23 30.12
C ARG A 98 -3.10 -38.37 31.59
N GLU A 99 -2.87 -37.35 32.40
CA GLU A 99 -3.25 -37.31 33.82
C GLU A 99 -4.78 -37.43 33.98
N LYS A 100 -5.56 -36.70 33.16
CA LYS A 100 -7.03 -36.82 33.15
C LYS A 100 -7.51 -38.23 32.77
N LYS A 101 -6.86 -38.87 31.79
CA LYS A 101 -7.19 -40.25 31.38
C LYS A 101 -6.89 -41.27 32.49
N GLN A 102 -5.78 -41.11 33.21
CA GLN A 102 -5.43 -41.97 34.35
C GLN A 102 -6.45 -41.84 35.48
N GLN A 103 -6.82 -40.62 35.87
CA GLN A 103 -7.82 -40.37 36.91
C GLN A 103 -9.21 -40.96 36.57
N LEU A 104 -9.60 -40.89 35.30
CA LEU A 104 -10.86 -41.50 34.85
C LEU A 104 -10.81 -43.03 34.91
N ALA A 105 -9.68 -43.65 34.55
CA ALA A 105 -9.50 -45.10 34.63
C ALA A 105 -9.55 -45.60 36.09
N GLU A 106 -8.87 -44.90 37.01
CA GLU A 106 -8.91 -45.21 38.44
C GLU A 106 -10.32 -45.08 39.03
N ARG A 107 -11.07 -44.04 38.65
CA ARG A 107 -12.47 -43.85 39.06
C ARG A 107 -13.44 -44.90 38.51
N SER A 108 -13.15 -45.48 37.35
CA SER A 108 -13.98 -46.56 36.79
C SER A 108 -13.65 -47.96 37.32
N SER A 109 -12.57 -48.11 38.09
CA SER A 109 -12.18 -49.36 38.75
C SER A 109 -12.53 -49.43 40.24
N SER A 110 -13.11 -48.37 40.81
CA SER A 110 -13.75 -48.35 42.14
C SER A 110 -15.26 -48.37 42.00
#